data_AF-A0A090QWE4-F1
#
_entry.id   AF-A0A090QWE4-F1
#
_cell.length_a   1.000
_cell.length_b   1.000
_cell.length_c   1.000
_cell.angle_alpha   90.00
_cell.angle_beta   90.00
_cell.angle_gamma   90.00
#
_symmetry.space_group_name_H-M   'P 1'
#
loop_
_entity.id
_entity.type
_entity.pdbx_description
1 polymer ?
#
loop_
_entity_poly.entity_id
_entity_poly.type
_entity_poly.pdbx_seq_one_letter_code
_entity_poly.pdbx_strand_id
1 'polypeptide(L)'
;MPPVLVVVGILAAIHFWVMDIPSMLELAVEKLPDYGVLAFFYLSETILGLIPPELFIAWAGKTATPILNLSLIALFSYLGGMTAYFLGRRALKIPSIHYYLEVRMAKQLVMARKWGGGILIAVGALLPLPFSISSLVAGMLKYDFKWWLIIGLLRFVRFAIYGAAIFQVV
;
A
#
# COMPACT_ATOMS: atom_id res chain seq x y z
N MET A 1 6.76 -15.23 10.60
CA MET A 1 6.68 -14.50 11.88
C MET A 1 7.86 -13.56 12.13
N PRO A 2 9.14 -13.91 11.86
CA PRO A 2 10.28 -13.02 12.13
C PRO A 2 10.24 -11.66 11.39
N PRO A 3 9.84 -11.55 10.11
CA PRO A 3 9.92 -10.27 9.39
C PRO A 3 8.91 -9.22 9.86
N VAL A 4 7.71 -9.65 10.28
CA VAL A 4 6.64 -8.73 10.71
C VAL A 4 7.01 -8.07 12.03
N LEU A 5 7.60 -8.81 12.98
CA LEU A 5 8.08 -8.26 14.25
C LEU A 5 9.23 -7.29 14.06
N VAL A 6 10.10 -7.51 13.07
CA VAL A 6 11.18 -6.58 12.72
C VAL A 6 10.61 -5.29 12.14
N VAL A 7 9.66 -5.36 11.22
CA VAL A 7 9.01 -4.16 10.65
C VAL A 7 8.23 -3.39 11.72
N VAL A 8 7.46 -4.08 12.56
CA VAL A 8 6.74 -3.46 13.68
C VAL A 8 7.71 -2.86 14.70
N GLY A 9 8.82 -3.53 14.99
CA GLY A 9 9.87 -3.03 15.88
C GLY A 9 10.57 -1.79 15.34
N ILE A 10 10.86 -1.74 14.04
CA ILE A 10 11.43 -0.55 13.37
C ILE A 10 10.43 0.61 13.41
N LEU A 11 9.15 0.36 13.11
CA LEU A 11 8.11 1.38 13.19
C LEU A 11 7.94 1.91 14.62
N ALA A 12 7.91 1.02 15.62
CA ALA A 12 7.82 1.40 17.03
C ALA A 12 9.06 2.19 17.47
N ALA A 13 10.26 1.77 17.07
CA ALA A 13 11.49 2.49 17.36
C ALA A 13 11.48 3.90 16.74
N ILE A 14 11.07 4.04 15.48
CA ILE A 14 10.95 5.36 14.84
C ILE A 14 9.94 6.24 15.58
N HIS A 15 8.77 5.69 15.91
CA HIS A 15 7.72 6.41 16.64
C HIS A 15 8.18 6.89 18.02
N PHE A 16 8.83 6.02 18.81
CA PHE A 16 9.22 6.36 20.18
C PHE A 16 10.56 7.10 20.30
N TRP A 17 11.49 6.95 19.33
CA TRP A 17 12.86 7.48 19.44
C TRP A 17 13.14 8.64 18.49
N VAL A 18 12.33 8.85 17.44
CA VAL A 18 12.53 9.94 16.47
C VAL A 18 11.44 10.99 16.62
N MET A 19 10.19 10.66 16.29
CA MET A 19 9.04 11.59 16.32
C MET A 19 7.73 10.84 16.03
N ASP A 20 6.59 11.37 16.47
CA ASP A 20 5.26 10.84 16.14
C ASP A 20 5.00 10.86 14.63
N ILE A 21 4.44 9.77 14.09
CA ILE A 21 4.16 9.65 12.63
C ILE A 21 3.28 10.79 12.11
N PRO A 22 2.22 11.24 12.82
CA PRO A 22 1.46 12.43 12.43
C PRO A 22 2.32 13.68 12.34
N SER A 23 3.19 13.94 13.32
CA SER A 23 4.06 15.13 13.35
C SER A 23 5.15 15.09 12.27
N MET A 24 5.68 13.90 11.96
CA MET A 24 6.58 13.73 10.80
C MET A 24 5.88 14.08 9.49
N LEU A 25 4.60 13.74 9.36
CA LEU A 25 3.83 14.06 8.18
C LEU A 25 3.47 15.53 8.10
N GLU A 26 3.10 16.17 9.22
CA GLU A 26 2.88 17.62 9.27
C GLU A 26 4.13 18.39 8.85
N LEU A 27 5.31 18.00 9.35
CA LEU A 27 6.58 18.55 8.90
C LEU A 27 6.86 18.31 7.41
N ALA A 28 6.56 17.12 6.90
CA ALA A 28 6.71 16.81 5.48
C ALA A 28 5.75 17.66 4.62
N VAL A 29 4.51 17.82 5.05
CA VAL A 29 3.46 18.61 4.37
C VAL A 29 3.75 20.11 4.42
N GLU A 30 4.26 20.64 5.53
CA GLU A 30 4.59 22.06 5.67
C GLU A 30 5.85 22.45 4.88
N LYS A 31 6.82 21.54 4.77
CA LYS A 31 8.11 21.82 4.12
C LYS A 31 8.11 21.49 2.63
N LEU A 32 7.24 20.59 2.17
CA LEU A 32 7.20 20.15 0.77
C LEU A 32 6.09 20.88 0.00
N PRO A 33 6.33 21.21 -1.27
CA PRO A 33 5.25 21.60 -2.18
C PRO A 33 4.34 20.39 -2.47
N ASP A 34 3.12 20.63 -2.96
CA ASP A 34 2.09 19.60 -3.19
C ASP A 34 2.61 18.37 -3.97
N TYR A 35 3.42 18.59 -5.01
CA TYR A 35 4.02 17.50 -5.79
C TYR A 35 5.00 16.66 -4.98
N GLY A 36 5.68 17.26 -4.00
CA GLY A 36 6.59 16.58 -3.08
C GLY A 36 5.85 15.67 -2.11
N VAL A 37 4.69 16.12 -1.60
CA VAL A 37 3.81 15.29 -0.76
C VAL A 37 3.30 14.08 -1.52
N LEU A 38 2.86 14.27 -2.78
CA LEU A 38 2.41 13.18 -3.65
C LEU A 38 3.55 12.18 -3.98
N ALA A 39 4.76 12.68 -4.23
CA ALA A 39 5.92 11.83 -4.48
C ALA A 39 6.33 11.02 -3.23
N PHE A 40 6.32 11.67 -2.05
CA PHE A 40 6.58 11.01 -0.78
C PHE A 40 5.54 9.91 -0.49
N PHE A 41 4.26 10.23 -0.69
CA PHE A 41 3.17 9.26 -0.59
C PHE A 41 3.42 8.05 -1.50
N TYR A 42 3.65 8.27 -2.79
CA TYR A 42 3.89 7.21 -3.77
C TYR A 42 5.04 6.29 -3.37
N LEU A 43 6.19 6.85 -2.97
CA LEU A 43 7.34 6.07 -2.53
C LEU A 43 7.03 5.26 -1.27
N SER A 44 6.38 5.87 -0.29
CA SER A 44 6.00 5.19 0.96
C SER A 44 5.05 4.02 0.69
N GLU A 45 4.10 4.23 -0.23
CA GLU A 45 3.13 3.24 -0.65
C GLU A 45 3.81 2.07 -1.37
N THR A 46 4.68 2.33 -2.35
CA THR A 46 5.38 1.29 -3.12
C THR A 46 6.24 0.38 -2.25
N ILE A 47 6.95 0.91 -1.25
CA ILE A 47 7.90 0.12 -0.44
C ILE A 47 7.14 -0.72 0.60
N LEU A 48 6.26 -0.08 1.38
CA LEU A 48 5.70 -0.70 2.58
C LEU A 48 4.19 -0.46 2.77
N GLY A 49 3.65 0.66 2.30
CA GLY A 49 2.22 1.00 2.50
C GLY A 49 1.83 1.13 3.97
N LEU A 50 2.81 1.39 4.85
CA LEU A 50 2.60 1.46 6.30
C LEU A 50 2.11 2.83 6.76
N ILE A 51 2.30 3.87 5.95
CA ILE A 51 1.79 5.20 6.31
C ILE A 51 0.29 5.20 6.09
N PRO A 52 -0.52 5.54 7.11
CA PRO A 52 -1.98 5.57 6.99
C PRO A 52 -2.40 6.52 5.86
N PRO A 53 -3.10 6.03 4.81
CA PRO A 53 -3.58 6.86 3.71
C PRO A 53 -4.50 8.00 4.16
N GLU A 54 -5.18 7.81 5.30
CA GLU A 54 -6.09 8.77 5.93
C GLU A 54 -5.43 10.13 6.17
N LEU A 55 -4.14 10.14 6.51
CA LEU A 55 -3.41 11.37 6.74
C LEU A 55 -3.22 12.19 5.45
N PHE A 56 -2.96 11.51 4.32
CA PHE A 56 -2.84 12.15 3.02
C PHE A 56 -4.20 12.60 2.48
N ILE A 57 -5.27 11.87 2.81
CA ILE A 57 -6.65 12.29 2.50
C ILE A 57 -6.98 13.58 3.26
N ALA A 58 -6.66 13.66 4.55
CA ALA A 58 -6.85 14.88 5.34
C ALA A 58 -6.03 16.06 4.80
N TRP A 59 -4.78 15.82 4.37
CA TRP A 59 -3.99 16.83 3.67
C TRP A 59 -4.67 17.32 2.40
N ALA A 60 -5.16 16.43 1.54
CA ALA A 60 -5.86 16.81 0.32
C ALA A 60 -7.06 17.73 0.60
N GLY A 61 -7.80 17.48 1.68
CA GLY A 61 -8.91 18.32 2.15
C GLY A 61 -8.53 19.78 2.43
N LYS A 62 -7.28 20.03 2.85
CA LYS A 62 -6.75 21.36 3.16
C LYS A 62 -6.17 22.11 1.96
N THR A 63 -6.07 21.46 0.80
CA THR A 63 -5.49 22.07 -0.41
C THR A 63 -6.51 22.91 -1.19
N ALA A 64 -6.05 23.75 -2.11
CA ALA A 64 -6.94 24.55 -2.97
C ALA A 64 -7.80 23.71 -3.93
N THR A 65 -7.38 22.47 -4.24
CA THR A 65 -8.07 21.56 -5.17
C THR A 65 -8.25 20.15 -4.58
N PRO A 66 -9.07 19.98 -3.52
CA PRO A 66 -9.15 18.73 -2.76
C PRO A 66 -9.50 17.48 -3.57
N ILE A 67 -10.46 17.61 -4.49
CA ILE A 67 -10.92 16.49 -5.32
C ILE A 67 -9.80 16.02 -6.27
N LEU A 68 -9.04 16.98 -6.83
CA LEU A 68 -7.91 16.66 -7.72
C LEU A 68 -6.81 15.94 -6.95
N ASN A 69 -6.42 16.47 -5.79
CA ASN A 69 -5.37 15.88 -4.97
C ASN A 69 -5.78 14.50 -4.41
N LEU A 70 -7.04 14.32 -4.00
CA LEU A 70 -7.55 13.00 -3.61
C LEU A 70 -7.52 11.99 -4.76
N SER A 71 -7.89 12.43 -5.97
CA SER A 71 -7.85 11.60 -7.17
C SER A 71 -6.41 11.19 -7.51
N LEU A 72 -5.46 12.11 -7.38
CA LEU A 72 -4.04 11.85 -7.57
C LEU A 72 -3.48 10.90 -6.51
N ILE A 73 -3.84 11.06 -5.24
CA ILE A 73 -3.46 10.13 -4.17
C ILE A 73 -4.00 8.74 -4.50
N ALA A 74 -5.28 8.58 -4.82
CA ALA A 74 -5.85 7.29 -5.17
C ALA A 74 -5.13 6.64 -6.36
N LEU A 75 -4.81 7.43 -7.39
CA LEU A 75 -4.06 6.98 -8.56
C LEU A 75 -2.64 6.53 -8.20
N PHE A 76 -1.87 7.34 -7.47
CA PHE A 76 -0.53 6.97 -7.02
C PHE A 76 -0.57 5.76 -6.11
N SER A 77 -1.62 5.62 -5.31
CA SER A 77 -1.79 4.48 -4.43
C SER A 77 -2.01 3.19 -5.22
N TYR A 78 -2.80 3.25 -6.29
CA TYR A 78 -3.00 2.14 -7.21
C TYR A 78 -1.71 1.79 -7.98
N LEU A 79 -0.99 2.79 -8.49
CA LEU A 79 0.30 2.61 -9.17
C LEU A 79 1.39 2.07 -8.22
N GLY A 80 1.37 2.49 -6.95
CA GLY A 80 2.27 1.98 -5.92
C GLY A 80 2.05 0.50 -5.65
N GLY A 81 0.80 0.06 -5.58
CA GLY A 81 0.47 -1.37 -5.54
C GLY A 81 0.88 -2.11 -6.83
N MET A 82 0.72 -1.48 -7.99
CA MET A 82 1.14 -2.07 -9.28
C MET A 82 2.64 -2.33 -9.31
N THR A 83 3.44 -1.35 -8.89
CA THR A 83 4.88 -1.50 -8.80
C THR A 83 5.27 -2.58 -7.79
N ALA A 84 4.62 -2.63 -6.62
CA ALA A 84 4.81 -3.70 -5.65
C ALA A 84 4.49 -5.09 -6.22
N TYR A 85 3.42 -5.24 -7.00
CA TYR A 85 3.09 -6.50 -7.69
C TYR A 85 4.24 -6.96 -8.62
N PHE A 86 4.79 -6.04 -9.42
CA PHE A 86 5.90 -6.37 -10.30
C PHE A 86 7.20 -6.63 -9.55
N LEU A 87 7.44 -5.96 -8.42
CA LEU A 87 8.55 -6.26 -7.52
C LEU A 87 8.41 -7.69 -6.95
N GLY A 88 7.21 -8.09 -6.53
CA GLY A 88 6.92 -9.45 -6.06
C GLY A 88 7.15 -10.51 -7.14
N ARG A 89 6.74 -10.23 -8.39
CA ARG A 89 7.03 -11.10 -9.55
C ARG A 89 8.53 -11.23 -9.80
N ARG A 90 9.31 -10.15 -9.62
CA ARG A 90 10.77 -10.16 -9.79
C ARG A 90 11.48 -10.87 -8.63
N ALA A 91 10.96 -10.78 -7.41
CA ALA A 91 11.53 -11.47 -6.24
C ALA A 91 11.58 -12.99 -6.42
N LEU A 92 10.65 -13.59 -7.17
CA LEU A 92 10.68 -15.01 -7.55
C LEU A 92 11.88 -15.42 -8.42
N LYS A 93 12.60 -14.48 -9.05
CA LYS A 93 13.85 -14.80 -9.77
C LYS A 93 14.99 -15.17 -8.82
N ILE A 94 14.84 -14.87 -7.53
CA ILE A 94 15.82 -15.20 -6.50
C ILE A 94 15.65 -16.69 -6.14
N PRO A 95 16.69 -17.54 -6.31
CA PRO A 95 16.57 -18.99 -6.15
C PRO A 95 16.06 -19.44 -4.78
N SER A 96 16.44 -18.74 -3.71
CA SER A 96 16.02 -19.05 -2.33
C SER A 96 14.53 -18.81 -2.11
N ILE A 97 14.00 -17.70 -2.63
CA ILE A 97 12.56 -17.36 -2.55
C ILE A 97 11.74 -18.33 -3.39
N HIS A 98 12.23 -18.63 -4.61
CA HIS A 98 11.60 -19.58 -5.50
C HIS A 98 11.50 -20.98 -4.87
N TYR A 99 12.60 -21.50 -4.33
CA TYR A 99 12.64 -22.81 -3.68
C TYR A 99 11.72 -22.87 -2.46
N TYR A 100 11.73 -21.84 -1.59
CA TYR A 100 10.87 -21.81 -0.42
C TYR A 100 9.38 -21.81 -0.78
N LEU A 101 8.99 -21.01 -1.77
CA LEU A 101 7.60 -20.94 -2.22
C LEU A 101 7.21 -22.23 -2.95
N GLU A 102 7.89 -22.58 -4.04
CA GLU A 102 7.45 -23.68 -4.92
C GLU A 102 7.66 -25.08 -4.33
N VAL A 103 8.62 -25.28 -3.42
CA VAL A 103 8.87 -26.59 -2.81
C VAL A 103 8.21 -26.68 -1.44
N ARG A 104 8.45 -25.70 -0.56
CA ARG A 104 8.03 -25.78 0.85
C ARG A 104 6.57 -25.40 1.06
N MET A 105 6.01 -24.55 0.20
CA MET A 105 4.64 -24.03 0.33
C MET A 105 3.72 -24.41 -0.84
N ALA A 106 4.13 -25.35 -1.72
CA ALA A 106 3.43 -25.71 -2.94
C ALA A 106 1.90 -25.88 -2.79
N LYS A 107 1.47 -26.67 -1.80
CA LYS A 107 0.03 -26.94 -1.55
C LYS A 107 -0.74 -25.69 -1.11
N GLN A 108 -0.16 -24.87 -0.22
CA GLN A 108 -0.79 -23.62 0.21
C GLN A 108 -0.79 -22.58 -0.91
N LEU A 109 0.24 -22.57 -1.75
CA LEU A 109 0.36 -21.71 -2.92
C LEU A 109 -0.70 -21.99 -3.97
N VAL A 110 -1.07 -23.25 -4.24
CA VAL A 110 -2.12 -23.55 -5.23
C VAL A 110 -3.47 -22.98 -4.80
N MET A 111 -3.83 -23.12 -3.54
CA MET A 111 -5.08 -22.57 -3.01
C MET A 111 -5.02 -21.03 -2.90
N ALA A 112 -3.88 -20.50 -2.47
CA ALA A 112 -3.65 -19.06 -2.44
C ALA A 112 -3.63 -18.44 -3.85
N ARG A 113 -3.13 -19.13 -4.86
CA ARG A 113 -3.11 -18.64 -6.25
C ARG A 113 -4.50 -18.65 -6.88
N LYS A 114 -5.35 -19.63 -6.53
CA LYS A 114 -6.71 -19.78 -7.08
C LYS A 114 -7.74 -18.86 -6.42
N TRP A 115 -7.68 -18.67 -5.10
CA TRP A 115 -8.64 -17.85 -4.34
C TRP A 115 -7.98 -16.79 -3.46
N GLY A 116 -6.85 -17.13 -2.82
CA GLY A 116 -6.19 -16.24 -1.85
C GLY A 116 -5.66 -14.93 -2.45
N GLY A 117 -5.18 -14.92 -3.70
CA GLY A 117 -4.61 -13.74 -4.33
C GLY A 117 -5.65 -12.65 -4.51
N GLY A 118 -6.80 -12.99 -5.11
CA GLY A 118 -7.91 -12.06 -5.28
C GLY A 118 -8.47 -11.54 -3.95
N ILE A 119 -8.64 -12.43 -2.98
CA ILE A 119 -9.13 -12.06 -1.63
C ILE A 119 -8.14 -11.13 -0.93
N LEU A 120 -6.84 -11.45 -0.94
CA LEU A 120 -5.80 -10.62 -0.31
C LEU A 120 -5.71 -9.22 -0.93
N ILE A 121 -5.84 -9.12 -2.25
CA ILE A 121 -5.86 -7.83 -2.96
C ILE A 121 -7.13 -7.05 -2.59
N ALA A 122 -8.31 -7.70 -2.63
CA ALA A 122 -9.58 -7.04 -2.31
C ALA A 122 -9.60 -6.53 -0.86
N VAL A 123 -9.15 -7.37 0.07
CA VAL A 123 -9.01 -7.04 1.49
C VAL A 123 -8.00 -5.90 1.67
N GLY A 124 -6.83 -5.96 1.04
CA GLY A 124 -5.85 -4.87 1.10
C GLY A 124 -6.34 -3.57 0.45
N ALA A 125 -7.22 -3.65 -0.55
CA ALA A 125 -7.74 -2.49 -1.25
C ALA A 125 -8.82 -1.76 -0.44
N LEU A 126 -9.66 -2.51 0.27
CA LEU A 126 -10.82 -2.00 1.00
C LEU A 126 -10.56 -1.76 2.50
N LEU A 127 -9.81 -2.65 3.15
CA LEU A 127 -9.51 -2.53 4.57
C LEU A 127 -8.34 -1.56 4.82
N PRO A 128 -8.16 -1.07 6.06
CA PRO A 128 -6.96 -0.35 6.48
C PRO A 128 -5.75 -1.30 6.62
N LEU A 129 -5.50 -2.09 5.57
CA LEU A 129 -4.35 -2.97 5.45
C LEU A 129 -3.45 -2.45 4.33
N PRO A 130 -2.13 -2.71 4.43
CA PRO A 130 -1.16 -2.24 3.44
C PRO A 130 -1.37 -2.94 2.09
N PHE A 131 -2.01 -2.25 1.15
CA PHE A 131 -2.33 -2.77 -0.19
C PHE A 131 -1.09 -3.16 -0.99
N SER A 132 0.01 -2.44 -0.83
CA SER A 132 1.28 -2.76 -1.49
C SER A 132 1.86 -4.09 -1.03
N ILE A 133 1.71 -4.48 0.24
CA ILE A 133 2.09 -5.80 0.72
C ILE A 133 1.20 -6.88 0.10
N SER A 134 -0.13 -6.68 0.08
CA SER A 134 -1.04 -7.59 -0.61
C SER A 134 -0.68 -7.76 -2.10
N SER A 135 -0.33 -6.67 -2.77
CA SER A 135 0.07 -6.66 -4.17
C SER A 135 1.41 -7.35 -4.40
N LEU A 136 2.41 -7.11 -3.54
CA LEU A 136 3.70 -7.80 -3.53
C LEU A 136 3.50 -9.31 -3.41
N VAL A 137 2.71 -9.75 -2.43
CA VAL A 137 2.39 -11.16 -2.23
C VAL A 137 1.67 -11.73 -3.44
N ALA A 138 0.67 -11.04 -3.99
CA ALA A 138 -0.01 -11.47 -5.21
C ALA A 138 0.95 -11.65 -6.40
N GLY A 139 1.95 -10.76 -6.52
CA GLY A 139 3.04 -10.87 -7.48
C GLY A 139 3.90 -12.11 -7.26
N MET A 140 4.30 -12.38 -6.01
CA MET A 140 5.05 -13.58 -5.61
C MET A 140 4.26 -14.88 -5.80
N LEU A 141 2.93 -14.84 -5.71
CA LEU A 141 2.06 -15.98 -5.98
C LEU A 141 1.83 -16.20 -7.48
N LYS A 142 2.35 -15.32 -8.35
CA LYS A 142 2.06 -15.28 -9.80
C LYS A 142 0.56 -15.15 -10.10
N TYR A 143 -0.19 -14.42 -9.27
CA TYR A 143 -1.61 -14.15 -9.52
C TYR A 143 -1.80 -13.39 -10.84
N ASP A 144 -2.90 -13.62 -11.55
CA ASP A 144 -3.13 -13.02 -12.86
C ASP A 144 -3.24 -11.50 -12.79
N PHE A 145 -2.38 -10.81 -13.54
CA PHE A 145 -2.31 -9.35 -13.52
C PHE A 145 -3.62 -8.68 -13.96
N LYS A 146 -4.36 -9.29 -14.91
CA LYS A 146 -5.66 -8.79 -15.36
C LYS A 146 -6.68 -8.73 -14.21
N TRP A 147 -6.73 -9.79 -13.40
CA TRP A 147 -7.59 -9.84 -12.22
C TRP A 147 -7.08 -8.91 -11.13
N TRP A 148 -5.77 -8.79 -10.95
CA TRP A 148 -5.18 -7.80 -10.04
C TRP A 148 -5.60 -6.37 -10.41
N LEU A 149 -5.57 -6.01 -11.70
CA LEU A 149 -6.01 -4.69 -12.18
C LEU A 149 -7.46 -4.41 -11.77
N ILE A 150 -8.38 -5.33 -12.06
CA ILE A 150 -9.81 -5.17 -11.78
C ILE A 150 -10.07 -5.06 -10.28
N ILE A 151 -9.52 -5.98 -9.48
CA ILE A 151 -9.74 -6.01 -8.03
C ILE A 151 -9.08 -4.80 -7.37
N GLY A 152 -7.91 -4.38 -7.85
CA GLY A 152 -7.21 -3.20 -7.35
C GLY A 152 -7.99 -1.91 -7.51
N LEU A 153 -8.95 -1.83 -8.45
CA LEU A 153 -9.82 -0.65 -8.60
C LEU A 153 -10.69 -0.38 -7.36
N LEU A 154 -10.94 -1.39 -6.52
CA LEU A 154 -11.61 -1.20 -5.22
C LEU A 154 -10.91 -0.17 -4.34
N ARG A 155 -9.62 0.07 -4.59
CA ARG A 155 -8.85 1.10 -3.91
C ARG A 155 -9.43 2.50 -4.12
N PHE A 156 -9.86 2.83 -5.34
CA PHE A 156 -10.51 4.11 -5.62
C PHE A 156 -11.82 4.26 -4.86
N VAL A 157 -12.57 3.17 -4.67
CA VAL A 157 -13.79 3.16 -3.86
C VAL A 157 -13.48 3.50 -2.40
N ARG A 158 -12.44 2.89 -1.81
CA ARG A 158 -12.00 3.23 -0.44
C ARG A 158 -11.65 4.71 -0.31
N PHE A 159 -10.81 5.24 -1.22
CA PHE A 159 -10.42 6.66 -1.19
C PHE A 159 -11.62 7.60 -1.38
N ALA A 160 -12.60 7.24 -2.21
CA ALA A 160 -13.83 8.01 -2.37
C ALA A 160 -14.67 8.02 -1.07
N ILE A 161 -14.87 6.87 -0.43
CA ILE A 161 -15.62 6.76 0.83
C ILE A 161 -14.91 7.55 1.94
N TYR A 162 -13.60 7.38 2.07
CA TYR A 162 -12.83 8.03 3.14
C TYR A 162 -12.67 9.53 2.90
N GLY A 163 -12.48 9.94 1.64
CA GLY A 163 -12.51 11.35 1.25
C GLY A 163 -13.85 12.00 1.56
N ALA A 164 -14.97 11.34 1.23
CA ALA A 164 -16.31 11.86 1.55
C ALA A 164 -16.53 12.01 3.06
N ALA A 165 -16.05 11.06 3.87
CA ALA A 165 -16.16 11.14 5.33
C ALA A 165 -15.25 12.22 5.94
N ILE A 166 -13.98 12.29 5.51
CA ILE A 166 -12.99 13.20 6.07
C ILE A 166 -13.25 14.65 5.63
N PHE A 167 -13.64 14.89 4.37
CA PHE A 167 -13.94 16.24 3.87
C PHE A 167 -15.19 16.86 4.52
N GLN A 168 -16.05 16.07 5.16
CA GLN A 168 -17.17 16.60 5.95
C GLN A 168 -16.75 17.07 7.35
N VAL A 169 -15.59 16.62 7.83
CA VAL A 169 -15.10 16.86 9.19
C VAL A 169 -13.99 17.91 9.23
N VAL A 170 -13.23 18.06 8.14
CA VAL A 170 -12.08 18.97 8.01
C VAL A 170 -12.47 20.30 7.40
#